data_AF-A0A8T1WEX3-F1
#
_entry.id   AF-A0A8T1WEX3-F1
#
_cell.length_a   1.000
_cell.length_b   1.000
_cell.length_c   1.000
_cell.angle_alpha   90.00
_cell.angle_beta   90.00
_cell.angle_gamma   90.00
#
_symmetry.space_group_name_H-M   'P 1'
#
loop_
_entity.id
_entity.type
_entity.pdbx_description
1 polymer ?
#
loop_
_entity_poly.entity_id
_entity_poly.type
_entity_poly.pdbx_seq_one_letter_code
_entity_poly.pdbx_strand_id
1 'polypeptide(L)'
;MLRVWGLLALLLLQTGESSAAECTALTENTLTSSGCPSSCSDYPCVLYSPSQDESCVEMGASGPCYSDSDFTLPGTSTSCNVTYQCLDSIMYGQQWLLTLSANTETDEKTTAFVTEIVELSYDSSTLSVQLQGAPTESTDKSSLKDISLDQTFFDTPSAVVSMFLIGVNLRNIISSVELATTYATLYLTNANLNAVPDQFANFTAMTKLDLSMNYITDLPDNTSDVWTGLGTVTDLNLAENELTAFPKALENLQTLNLTGNAYTSIPDEVYTMAESGALKYLYMASCNLTNLQVSDSQLSLLQNLAAFDADVTITDCGTGYTATTLSNSNVEVCIVSTSTSAGNDDEGSNHTLAIVLGVCCGVLVLAIVLFLLWRRKHGGQFSTKGGSTIFGTDIGSSLTGGDTTFGSSIWDDPDLLAARIEHRDRPSAIHISYELRKIMKDEL
;
A
#
# COMPACT_ATOMS: atom_id res chain seq x y z
N MET A 1 73.70 26.60 -22.57
CA MET A 1 73.65 25.22 -22.02
C MET A 1 72.88 25.11 -20.70
N LEU A 2 72.77 26.15 -19.85
CA LEU A 2 72.01 26.05 -18.58
C LEU A 2 70.47 26.13 -18.68
N ARG A 3 69.88 26.59 -19.80
CA ARG A 3 68.42 26.71 -19.95
C ARG A 3 67.70 25.45 -20.45
N VAL A 4 68.46 24.44 -20.91
CA VAL A 4 67.90 23.18 -21.44
C VAL A 4 67.71 22.13 -20.33
N TRP A 5 68.44 22.25 -19.22
CA TRP A 5 68.37 21.32 -18.09
C TRP A 5 67.23 21.65 -17.10
N GLY A 6 66.76 22.90 -17.06
CA GLY A 6 65.62 23.29 -16.21
C GLY A 6 64.25 22.82 -16.72
N LEU A 7 64.09 22.68 -18.03
CA LEU A 7 62.85 22.18 -18.65
C LEU A 7 62.78 20.64 -18.65
N LEU A 8 63.92 19.93 -18.68
CA LEU A 8 63.94 18.47 -18.49
C LEU A 8 63.65 18.06 -17.03
N ALA A 9 64.03 18.89 -16.04
CA ALA A 9 63.74 18.63 -14.64
C ALA A 9 62.26 18.85 -14.28
N LEU A 10 61.56 19.75 -14.97
CA LEU A 10 60.11 19.94 -14.79
C LEU A 10 59.26 18.86 -15.50
N LEU A 11 59.77 18.22 -16.56
CA LEU A 11 59.09 17.09 -17.20
C LEU A 11 59.34 15.74 -16.51
N LEU A 12 60.35 15.63 -15.64
CA LEU A 12 60.68 14.42 -14.88
C LEU A 12 60.08 14.39 -13.46
N LEU A 13 59.36 15.44 -13.06
CA LEU A 13 58.63 15.50 -11.79
C LEU A 13 57.11 15.27 -11.94
N GLN A 14 56.63 14.93 -13.15
CA GLN A 14 55.22 14.65 -13.44
C GLN A 14 54.90 13.18 -13.73
N THR A 15 55.80 12.23 -13.44
CA THR A 15 55.57 10.80 -13.74
C THR A 15 55.49 9.93 -12.48
N GLY A 16 55.02 10.45 -11.36
CA GLY A 16 54.92 9.68 -10.10
C GLY A 16 53.66 9.88 -9.27
N GLU A 17 52.73 10.74 -9.67
CA GLU A 17 51.53 11.06 -8.86
C GLU A 17 50.21 10.53 -9.46
N SER A 18 50.21 10.03 -10.70
CA SER A 18 48.96 9.53 -11.32
C SER A 18 48.55 8.16 -10.79
N SER A 19 49.50 7.28 -10.43
CA SER A 19 49.17 5.93 -9.98
C SER A 19 48.58 5.89 -8.56
N ALA A 20 49.08 6.74 -7.67
CA ALA A 20 48.56 6.83 -6.30
C ALA A 20 47.16 7.45 -6.27
N ALA A 21 46.89 8.46 -7.11
CA ALA A 21 45.60 9.15 -7.20
C ALA A 21 44.49 8.25 -7.78
N GLU A 22 44.82 7.38 -8.75
CA GLU A 22 43.87 6.42 -9.33
C GLU A 22 43.55 5.28 -8.35
N CYS A 23 44.53 4.78 -7.60
CA CYS A 23 44.29 3.76 -6.56
C CYS A 23 43.57 4.33 -5.32
N THR A 24 43.63 5.64 -5.08
CA THR A 24 42.82 6.30 -4.05
C THR A 24 41.34 6.46 -4.41
N ALA A 25 40.92 6.13 -5.64
CA ALA A 25 39.49 6.11 -5.98
C ALA A 25 38.73 4.95 -5.30
N LEU A 26 39.44 3.95 -4.76
CA LEU A 26 38.89 2.81 -4.03
C LEU A 26 38.43 3.17 -2.60
N THR A 27 38.02 4.41 -2.35
CA THR A 27 37.78 4.94 -1.00
C THR A 27 36.49 4.50 -0.34
N GLU A 28 35.59 3.79 -1.02
CA GLU A 28 34.18 3.71 -0.61
C GLU A 28 33.63 2.29 -0.36
N ASN A 29 34.50 1.32 -0.07
CA ASN A 29 34.13 -0.07 0.26
C ASN A 29 32.93 -0.57 -0.55
N THR A 30 33.07 -0.42 -1.87
CA THR A 30 31.97 -0.52 -2.82
C THR A 30 31.75 -1.98 -3.16
N LEU A 31 30.49 -2.43 -3.08
CA LEU A 31 30.04 -3.73 -3.58
C LEU A 31 29.64 -3.61 -5.04
N THR A 32 30.20 -4.49 -5.88
CA THR A 32 29.88 -4.55 -7.31
C THR A 32 29.97 -5.97 -7.86
N SER A 33 29.26 -6.22 -8.97
CA SER A 33 29.46 -7.42 -9.80
C SER A 33 30.43 -7.16 -10.96
N SER A 34 30.71 -5.90 -11.28
CA SER A 34 31.60 -5.50 -12.37
C SER A 34 33.02 -5.27 -11.86
N GLY A 35 34.02 -5.58 -12.68
CA GLY A 35 35.41 -5.28 -12.35
C GLY A 35 35.99 -6.09 -11.17
N CYS A 36 35.35 -7.18 -10.76
CA CYS A 36 35.87 -8.03 -9.70
C CYS A 36 37.16 -8.77 -10.12
N PRO A 37 38.11 -8.98 -9.18
CA PRO A 37 39.27 -9.83 -9.43
C PRO A 37 38.86 -11.22 -9.90
N SER A 38 39.70 -11.87 -10.71
CA SER A 38 39.38 -13.18 -11.33
C SER A 38 39.05 -14.28 -10.32
N SER A 39 39.49 -14.12 -9.07
CA SER A 39 39.18 -15.04 -7.97
C SER A 39 37.71 -14.99 -7.53
N CYS A 40 36.99 -13.90 -7.81
CA CYS A 40 35.56 -13.73 -7.52
C CYS A 40 34.69 -13.85 -8.79
N SER A 41 35.12 -14.54 -9.84
CA SER A 41 34.46 -14.47 -11.16
C SER A 41 32.96 -14.80 -11.17
N ASP A 42 32.49 -15.59 -10.19
CA ASP A 42 31.10 -16.02 -10.08
C ASP A 42 30.32 -15.28 -8.96
N TYR A 43 30.96 -14.38 -8.22
CA TYR A 43 30.38 -13.73 -7.04
C TYR A 43 30.64 -12.22 -7.03
N PRO A 44 29.68 -11.40 -6.57
CA PRO A 44 29.96 -9.98 -6.36
C PRO A 44 31.06 -9.83 -5.29
N CYS A 45 31.85 -8.78 -5.45
CA CYS A 45 33.01 -8.53 -4.60
C CYS A 45 32.93 -7.14 -3.97
N VAL A 46 33.52 -7.03 -2.78
CA VAL A 46 33.74 -5.76 -2.10
C VAL A 46 35.22 -5.42 -2.21
N LEU A 47 35.53 -4.25 -2.77
CA LEU A 47 36.88 -3.71 -2.81
C LEU A 47 37.06 -2.73 -1.63
N TYR A 48 37.99 -3.02 -0.73
CA TYR A 48 38.19 -2.22 0.48
C TYR A 48 39.21 -1.10 0.28
N SER A 49 38.96 0.05 0.91
CA SER A 49 39.89 1.18 0.87
C SER A 49 41.19 0.87 1.63
N PRO A 50 42.38 1.12 1.03
CA PRO A 50 43.65 0.93 1.70
C PRO A 50 43.94 1.94 2.84
N SER A 51 43.06 2.93 3.05
CA SER A 51 43.25 4.02 4.02
C SER A 51 42.57 3.81 5.39
N GLN A 52 41.79 2.74 5.55
CA GLN A 52 41.05 2.43 6.79
C GLN A 52 41.70 1.25 7.51
N ASP A 53 41.98 1.42 8.81
CA ASP A 53 42.58 0.38 9.69
C ASP A 53 41.63 -0.81 9.96
N GLU A 54 40.34 -0.69 9.61
CA GLU A 54 39.35 -1.78 9.67
C GLU A 54 39.17 -2.40 8.28
N SER A 55 40.28 -2.90 7.76
CA SER A 55 40.40 -3.60 6.49
C SER A 55 39.81 -5.01 6.62
N CYS A 56 38.82 -5.34 5.77
CA CYS A 56 38.31 -6.69 5.50
C CYS A 56 38.30 -7.69 6.67
N VAL A 57 37.11 -8.02 7.15
CA VAL A 57 36.96 -8.96 8.26
C VAL A 57 36.77 -10.38 7.73
N GLU A 58 37.71 -11.28 8.07
CA GLU A 58 37.62 -12.72 7.79
C GLU A 58 36.58 -13.39 8.71
N MET A 59 35.29 -13.05 8.56
CA MET A 59 34.22 -13.65 9.35
C MET A 59 32.98 -13.98 8.53
N GLY A 60 32.63 -15.28 8.55
CA GLY A 60 31.31 -15.79 8.17
C GLY A 60 31.01 -15.81 6.67
N ALA A 61 29.75 -15.50 6.33
CA ALA A 61 29.11 -15.71 5.02
C ALA A 61 29.81 -14.99 3.85
N SER A 62 30.64 -13.99 4.16
CA SER A 62 31.36 -13.17 3.19
C SER A 62 32.67 -13.78 2.70
N GLY A 63 33.08 -14.98 3.11
CA GLY A 63 34.31 -15.62 2.62
C GLY A 63 35.62 -14.97 3.14
N PRO A 64 36.80 -15.51 2.79
CA PRO A 64 38.09 -14.98 3.26
C PRO A 64 38.49 -13.68 2.53
N CYS A 65 39.36 -12.91 3.16
CA CYS A 65 39.93 -11.70 2.60
C CYS A 65 41.12 -12.02 1.68
N TYR A 66 41.18 -11.36 0.54
CA TYR A 66 42.26 -11.51 -0.43
C TYR A 66 42.97 -10.19 -0.65
N SER A 67 44.26 -10.26 -0.99
CA SER A 67 45.06 -9.11 -1.39
C SER A 67 45.64 -9.36 -2.79
N ASP A 68 45.46 -8.42 -3.70
CA ASP A 68 46.06 -8.45 -5.04
C ASP A 68 46.91 -7.19 -5.23
N SER A 69 48.22 -7.38 -5.38
CA SER A 69 49.19 -6.29 -5.57
C SER A 69 49.24 -5.77 -7.00
N ASP A 70 48.68 -6.51 -7.96
CA ASP A 70 48.77 -6.26 -9.39
C ASP A 70 47.39 -5.99 -10.03
N PHE A 71 46.36 -5.74 -9.21
CA PHE A 71 45.00 -5.51 -9.70
C PHE A 71 44.91 -4.22 -10.52
N THR A 72 44.44 -4.34 -11.76
CA THR A 72 44.21 -3.19 -12.65
C THR A 72 42.75 -2.78 -12.62
N LEU A 73 42.48 -1.54 -12.20
CA LEU A 73 41.12 -0.99 -12.20
C LEU A 73 40.54 -1.00 -13.62
N PRO A 74 39.25 -1.36 -13.79
CA PRO A 74 38.59 -1.32 -15.10
C PRO A 74 38.78 0.03 -15.80
N GLY A 75 39.24 0.00 -17.05
CA GLY A 75 39.46 1.22 -17.84
C GLY A 75 40.75 1.98 -17.56
N THR A 76 41.62 1.47 -16.68
CA THR A 76 42.94 2.07 -16.38
C THR A 76 44.08 1.13 -16.74
N SER A 77 45.30 1.68 -16.89
CA SER A 77 46.53 0.90 -17.10
C SER A 77 47.37 0.76 -15.83
N THR A 78 46.84 1.18 -14.69
CA THR A 78 47.59 1.31 -13.43
C THR A 78 47.27 0.11 -12.53
N SER A 79 48.31 -0.53 -12.01
CA SER A 79 48.17 -1.60 -11.01
C SER A 79 48.10 -1.02 -9.61
N CYS A 80 47.12 -1.47 -8.83
CA CYS A 80 46.85 -1.06 -7.47
C CYS A 80 46.97 -2.27 -6.53
N ASN A 81 47.50 -2.03 -5.33
CA ASN A 81 47.39 -3.02 -4.26
C ASN A 81 46.02 -2.87 -3.61
N VAL A 82 45.18 -3.89 -3.74
CA VAL A 82 43.80 -3.88 -3.25
C VAL A 82 43.55 -5.04 -2.31
N THR A 83 42.77 -4.79 -1.26
CA THR A 83 42.18 -5.84 -0.43
C THR A 83 40.73 -6.00 -0.84
N TYR A 84 40.28 -7.24 -1.03
CA TYR A 84 38.93 -7.52 -1.49
C TYR A 84 38.38 -8.79 -0.86
N GLN A 85 37.06 -8.94 -0.93
CA GLN A 85 36.35 -10.10 -0.44
C GLN A 85 35.29 -10.53 -1.45
N CYS A 86 35.29 -11.81 -1.80
CA CYS A 86 34.27 -12.41 -2.65
C CYS A 86 33.11 -12.84 -1.75
N LEU A 87 31.90 -12.34 -2.00
CA LEU A 87 30.75 -12.70 -1.16
C LEU A 87 30.23 -14.09 -1.55
N ASP A 88 30.78 -15.11 -0.88
CA ASP A 88 30.72 -16.53 -1.25
C ASP A 88 29.36 -17.23 -0.97
N SER A 89 28.29 -16.52 -0.59
CA SER A 89 27.09 -17.20 -0.07
C SER A 89 25.74 -16.49 -0.26
N ILE A 90 25.67 -15.51 -1.15
CA ILE A 90 24.43 -14.73 -1.30
C ILE A 90 23.31 -15.53 -1.99
N MET A 91 23.62 -16.56 -2.78
CA MET A 91 22.63 -17.38 -3.50
C MET A 91 22.32 -18.69 -2.76
N TYR A 92 21.49 -18.62 -1.71
CA TYR A 92 20.89 -19.83 -1.14
C TYR A 92 19.64 -20.22 -1.94
N GLY A 93 19.85 -20.98 -3.01
CA GLY A 93 18.79 -21.31 -3.96
C GLY A 93 18.47 -20.09 -4.84
N GLN A 94 17.22 -19.63 -4.83
CA GLN A 94 16.76 -18.50 -5.66
C GLN A 94 16.64 -17.20 -4.86
N GLN A 95 17.41 -17.06 -3.78
CA GLN A 95 17.38 -15.89 -2.90
C GLN A 95 18.75 -15.24 -2.89
N TRP A 96 18.79 -13.92 -3.10
CA TRP A 96 19.96 -13.06 -2.93
C TRP A 96 19.82 -12.35 -1.58
N LEU A 97 20.78 -12.54 -0.66
CA LEU A 97 20.82 -11.91 0.66
C LEU A 97 22.14 -11.20 0.94
N LEU A 98 22.09 -9.91 1.29
CA LEU A 98 23.22 -9.15 1.83
C LEU A 98 22.89 -8.58 3.21
N THR A 99 23.72 -8.88 4.20
CA THR A 99 23.63 -8.27 5.54
C THR A 99 24.81 -7.32 5.78
N LEU A 100 24.51 -6.05 6.06
CA LEU A 100 25.48 -4.98 6.32
C LEU A 100 25.82 -4.82 7.81
N SER A 101 24.98 -5.38 8.69
CA SER A 101 25.14 -5.36 10.15
C SER A 101 25.12 -6.78 10.73
N ALA A 102 25.41 -6.93 12.01
CA ALA A 102 25.23 -8.21 12.69
C ALA A 102 23.75 -8.65 12.58
N ASN A 103 23.51 -9.93 12.30
CA ASN A 103 22.15 -10.48 12.20
C ASN A 103 21.41 -10.46 13.56
N THR A 104 22.18 -10.65 14.64
CA THR A 104 21.79 -10.48 16.04
C THR A 104 22.85 -9.60 16.72
N GLU A 105 22.54 -8.95 17.86
CA GLU A 105 23.59 -8.23 18.64
C GLU A 105 24.78 -9.14 19.02
N THR A 106 24.59 -10.46 18.96
CA THR A 106 25.58 -11.49 19.29
C THR A 106 26.24 -12.18 18.09
N ASP A 107 25.79 -11.93 16.85
CA ASP A 107 26.32 -12.58 15.65
C ASP A 107 27.41 -11.74 14.98
N GLU A 108 28.66 -12.03 15.29
CA GLU A 108 29.86 -11.47 14.62
C GLU A 108 30.03 -11.93 13.15
N LYS A 109 29.05 -12.64 12.55
CA LYS A 109 29.29 -13.54 11.41
C LYS A 109 28.83 -13.09 10.02
N THR A 110 28.52 -11.82 9.75
CA THR A 110 28.02 -11.47 8.40
C THR A 110 28.40 -10.11 7.84
N THR A 111 29.15 -9.27 8.55
CA THR A 111 29.32 -7.88 8.11
C THR A 111 30.51 -7.71 7.17
N ALA A 112 30.27 -7.85 5.87
CA ALA A 112 31.10 -7.11 4.93
C ALA A 112 30.83 -5.61 5.17
N PHE A 113 31.90 -4.82 5.38
CA PHE A 113 31.74 -3.39 5.56
C PHE A 113 31.50 -2.76 4.19
N VAL A 114 30.22 -2.61 3.81
CA VAL A 114 29.80 -2.00 2.54
C VAL A 114 29.20 -0.64 2.81
N THR A 115 29.71 0.38 2.14
CA THR A 115 29.19 1.76 2.21
C THR A 115 28.46 2.18 0.95
N GLU A 116 28.69 1.48 -0.15
CA GLU A 116 28.07 1.75 -1.45
C GLU A 116 27.82 0.45 -2.23
N ILE A 117 26.72 0.42 -2.98
CA ILE A 117 26.37 -0.67 -3.91
C ILE A 117 26.18 -0.09 -5.30
N VAL A 118 26.97 -0.57 -6.27
CA VAL A 118 26.91 -0.14 -7.66
C VAL A 118 26.94 -1.34 -8.61
N GLU A 119 26.30 -1.20 -9.77
CA GLU A 119 26.40 -2.15 -10.90
C GLU A 119 26.24 -3.63 -10.48
N LEU A 120 25.29 -3.92 -9.59
CA LEU A 120 24.98 -5.29 -9.19
C LEU A 120 24.26 -6.01 -10.34
N SER A 121 24.78 -7.19 -10.69
CA SER A 121 24.12 -8.10 -11.61
C SER A 121 23.51 -9.26 -10.84
N TYR A 122 22.20 -9.42 -10.96
CA TYR A 122 21.48 -10.54 -10.36
C TYR A 122 21.50 -11.76 -11.29
N ASP A 123 21.56 -12.96 -10.72
CA ASP A 123 21.34 -14.19 -11.48
C ASP A 123 19.89 -14.24 -12.00
N SER A 124 19.70 -14.67 -13.24
CA SER A 124 18.37 -14.75 -13.88
C SER A 124 17.36 -15.65 -13.16
N SER A 125 17.83 -16.57 -12.30
CA SER A 125 17.02 -17.47 -11.49
C SER A 125 16.63 -16.90 -10.13
N THR A 126 17.11 -15.71 -9.77
CA THR A 126 16.80 -15.02 -8.52
C THR A 126 15.30 -14.69 -8.45
N LEU A 127 14.65 -15.13 -7.38
CA LEU A 127 13.24 -14.84 -7.08
C LEU A 127 13.07 -13.85 -5.92
N SER A 128 14.08 -13.72 -5.06
CA SER A 128 14.03 -12.91 -3.85
C SER A 128 15.32 -12.15 -3.66
N VAL A 129 15.22 -10.87 -3.29
CA VAL A 129 16.36 -10.01 -2.98
C VAL A 129 16.17 -9.43 -1.58
N GLN A 130 17.17 -9.56 -0.71
CA GLN A 130 17.16 -9.03 0.65
C GLN A 130 18.43 -8.23 0.93
N LEU A 131 18.25 -7.00 1.39
CA LEU A 131 19.30 -6.13 1.94
C LEU A 131 18.94 -5.77 3.38
N GLN A 132 19.83 -6.10 4.30
CA GLN A 132 19.61 -5.94 5.72
C GLN A 132 20.70 -5.06 6.35
N GLY A 133 20.32 -3.85 6.75
CA GLY A 133 21.18 -2.87 7.41
C GLY A 133 21.12 -2.86 8.93
N ALA A 134 20.16 -3.57 9.53
CA ALA A 134 19.99 -3.68 10.97
C ALA A 134 19.64 -5.11 11.40
N PRO A 135 19.87 -5.50 12.67
CA PRO A 135 19.38 -6.77 13.20
C PRO A 135 17.86 -6.89 13.02
N THR A 136 17.36 -8.07 12.65
CA THR A 136 15.91 -8.28 12.43
C THR A 136 15.07 -8.08 13.69
N GLU A 137 15.69 -8.18 14.86
CA GLU A 137 15.05 -8.04 16.18
C GLU A 137 15.19 -6.62 16.77
N SER A 138 15.86 -5.70 16.07
CA SER A 138 16.01 -4.33 16.56
C SER A 138 14.64 -3.66 16.67
N THR A 139 14.32 -3.17 17.86
CA THR A 139 13.16 -2.29 18.10
C THR A 139 13.51 -0.82 17.98
N ASP A 140 14.79 -0.50 17.81
CA ASP A 140 15.28 0.87 17.68
C ASP A 140 15.29 1.30 16.21
N LYS A 141 14.42 2.25 15.86
CA LYS A 141 14.38 2.88 14.53
C LYS A 141 15.70 3.58 14.17
N SER A 142 16.50 3.97 15.16
CA SER A 142 17.81 4.58 14.94
C SER A 142 18.88 3.59 14.47
N SER A 143 18.61 2.27 14.62
CA SER A 143 19.42 1.21 14.03
C SER A 143 19.13 1.13 12.54
N LEU A 144 19.70 2.07 11.79
CA LEU A 144 19.57 2.23 10.35
C LEU A 144 20.97 2.34 9.75
N LYS A 145 21.23 1.65 8.64
CA LYS A 145 22.46 1.81 7.89
C LYS A 145 22.25 2.81 6.75
N ASP A 146 23.07 3.86 6.76
CA ASP A 146 23.26 4.71 5.59
C ASP A 146 24.12 3.95 4.58
N ILE A 147 23.54 3.68 3.42
CA ILE A 147 24.20 3.03 2.28
C ILE A 147 23.85 3.78 1.01
N SER A 148 24.86 4.06 0.19
CA SER A 148 24.65 4.59 -1.15
C SER A 148 24.22 3.44 -2.06
N LEU A 149 23.02 3.54 -2.63
CA LEU A 149 22.50 2.56 -3.59
C LEU A 149 22.46 3.24 -4.96
N ASP A 150 23.10 2.64 -5.95
CA ASP A 150 22.93 3.08 -7.33
C ASP A 150 21.53 2.73 -7.85
N GLN A 151 21.05 3.47 -8.85
CA GLN A 151 19.72 3.25 -9.44
C GLN A 151 19.57 1.83 -10.01
N THR A 152 20.65 1.25 -10.53
CA THR A 152 20.66 -0.10 -11.09
C THR A 152 20.40 -1.20 -10.06
N PHE A 153 20.49 -0.91 -8.76
CA PHE A 153 20.12 -1.86 -7.71
C PHE A 153 18.67 -2.35 -7.85
N PHE A 154 17.76 -1.50 -8.33
CA PHE A 154 16.35 -1.86 -8.50
C PHE A 154 16.05 -2.48 -9.87
N ASP A 155 17.03 -2.56 -10.77
CA ASP A 155 16.95 -3.21 -12.08
C ASP A 155 17.01 -4.73 -11.95
N THR A 156 16.09 -5.27 -11.16
CA THR A 156 16.02 -6.70 -10.84
C THR A 156 15.45 -7.52 -12.01
N PRO A 157 15.85 -8.81 -12.15
CA PRO A 157 15.28 -9.70 -13.15
C PRO A 157 13.76 -9.80 -12.99
N SER A 158 13.04 -9.99 -14.09
CA SER A 158 11.57 -10.15 -14.06
C SER A 158 11.07 -11.36 -13.25
N ALA A 159 11.97 -12.28 -12.89
CA ALA A 159 11.68 -13.41 -12.03
C ALA A 159 11.60 -13.02 -10.53
N VAL A 160 12.18 -11.87 -10.13
CA VAL A 160 12.13 -11.41 -8.76
C VAL A 160 10.71 -11.01 -8.39
N VAL A 161 10.18 -11.69 -7.38
CA VAL A 161 8.82 -11.49 -6.85
C VAL A 161 8.83 -10.94 -5.43
N SER A 162 9.96 -11.04 -4.73
CA SER A 162 10.08 -10.62 -3.33
C SER A 162 11.29 -9.71 -3.13
N MET A 163 11.06 -8.55 -2.52
CA MET A 163 12.09 -7.57 -2.18
C MET A 163 12.01 -7.23 -0.69
N PHE A 164 13.12 -7.36 0.02
CA PHE A 164 13.23 -7.09 1.45
C PHE A 164 14.34 -6.07 1.72
N LEU A 165 13.98 -4.87 2.13
CA LEU A 165 14.90 -3.80 2.52
C LEU A 165 14.63 -3.46 3.98
N ILE A 166 15.53 -3.88 4.86
CA ILE A 166 15.32 -3.86 6.31
C ILE A 166 16.43 -3.02 6.95
N GLY A 167 16.07 -1.94 7.65
CA GLY A 167 17.04 -1.13 8.39
C GLY A 167 18.04 -0.39 7.51
N VAL A 168 17.63 0.03 6.32
CA VAL A 168 18.46 0.79 5.36
C VAL A 168 17.83 2.13 5.03
N ASN A 169 18.63 3.19 4.93
CA ASN A 169 18.09 4.52 4.66
C ASN A 169 17.63 4.67 3.20
N LEU A 170 16.31 4.64 2.95
CA LEU A 170 15.76 4.77 1.60
C LEU A 170 15.14 6.15 1.31
N ARG A 171 15.17 7.06 2.28
CA ARG A 171 14.42 8.32 2.25
C ARG A 171 14.63 9.14 0.97
N ASN A 172 15.87 9.19 0.47
CA ASN A 172 16.23 10.02 -0.67
C ASN A 172 16.19 9.28 -2.01
N ILE A 173 16.18 7.94 -1.99
CA ILE A 173 16.29 7.14 -3.21
C ILE A 173 14.96 6.57 -3.67
N ILE A 174 14.09 6.16 -2.73
CA ILE A 174 12.89 5.39 -3.07
C ILE A 174 11.91 6.17 -3.94
N SER A 175 11.91 7.51 -3.90
CA SER A 175 11.05 8.33 -4.76
C SER A 175 11.63 8.55 -6.17
N SER A 176 12.90 8.19 -6.39
CA SER A 176 13.65 8.47 -7.62
C SER A 176 13.94 7.24 -8.47
N VAL A 177 13.70 6.04 -7.94
CA VAL A 177 13.94 4.76 -8.60
C VAL A 177 12.63 4.13 -9.04
N GLU A 178 12.69 3.32 -10.09
CA GLU A 178 11.55 2.54 -10.57
C GLU A 178 11.56 1.15 -9.91
N LEU A 179 10.53 0.85 -9.11
CA LEU A 179 10.36 -0.47 -8.53
C LEU A 179 9.67 -1.41 -9.52
N ALA A 180 10.07 -2.68 -9.53
CA ALA A 180 9.45 -3.66 -10.40
C ALA A 180 7.96 -3.86 -10.03
N THR A 181 7.09 -3.63 -11.00
CA THR A 181 5.63 -3.70 -10.84
C THR A 181 5.10 -5.12 -10.57
N THR A 182 5.96 -6.11 -10.74
CA THR A 182 5.70 -7.55 -10.57
C THR A 182 5.93 -8.05 -9.16
N TYR A 183 6.44 -7.22 -8.24
CA TYR A 183 6.63 -7.63 -6.86
C TYR A 183 5.31 -8.08 -6.23
N ALA A 184 5.32 -9.30 -5.69
CA ALA A 184 4.23 -9.87 -4.91
C ALA A 184 4.42 -9.60 -3.42
N THR A 185 5.67 -9.43 -2.98
CA THR A 185 6.05 -9.15 -1.59
C THR A 185 7.08 -8.03 -1.56
N LEU A 186 6.78 -6.94 -0.85
CA LEU A 186 7.71 -5.82 -0.66
C LEU A 186 7.77 -5.43 0.80
N TYR A 187 8.96 -5.51 1.39
CA TYR A 187 9.21 -5.14 2.78
C TYR A 187 10.19 -3.96 2.77
N LEU A 188 9.75 -2.81 3.27
CA LEU A 188 10.55 -1.61 3.49
C LEU A 188 10.55 -1.29 5.00
N THR A 189 10.96 -2.26 5.81
CA THR A 189 10.91 -2.18 7.27
C THR A 189 12.05 -1.30 7.80
N ASN A 190 11.74 -0.36 8.68
CA ASN A 190 12.71 0.61 9.20
C ASN A 190 13.57 1.23 8.09
N ALA A 191 12.92 1.81 7.08
CA ALA A 191 13.56 2.32 5.87
C ALA A 191 13.66 3.85 5.82
N ASN A 192 13.42 4.53 6.96
CA ASN A 192 13.39 5.98 7.09
C ASN A 192 12.37 6.67 6.14
N LEU A 193 11.26 6.00 5.85
CA LEU A 193 10.20 6.54 5.01
C LEU A 193 9.31 7.49 5.83
N ASN A 194 8.97 8.63 5.24
CA ASN A 194 8.06 9.62 5.83
C ASN A 194 6.69 9.69 5.13
N ALA A 195 6.56 9.03 3.97
CA ALA A 195 5.32 8.92 3.20
C ALA A 195 5.35 7.63 2.36
N VAL A 196 4.18 7.19 1.91
CA VAL A 196 4.06 6.10 0.92
C VAL A 196 4.45 6.65 -0.46
N PRO A 197 5.40 6.03 -1.20
CA PRO A 197 5.81 6.51 -2.52
C PRO A 197 4.70 6.39 -3.58
N ASP A 198 4.53 7.43 -4.42
CA ASP A 198 3.50 7.45 -5.48
C ASP A 198 3.63 6.29 -6.49
N GLN A 199 4.85 5.81 -6.72
CA GLN A 199 5.10 4.69 -7.64
C GLN A 199 4.42 3.37 -7.21
N PHE A 200 3.96 3.27 -5.97
CA PHE A 200 3.18 2.11 -5.52
C PHE A 200 1.87 1.97 -6.32
N ALA A 201 1.40 3.03 -6.97
CA ALA A 201 0.29 2.99 -7.91
C ALA A 201 0.50 2.02 -9.09
N ASN A 202 1.75 1.70 -9.43
CA ASN A 202 2.09 0.87 -10.58
C ASN A 202 2.16 -0.63 -10.25
N PHE A 203 2.06 -1.03 -8.98
CA PHE A 203 2.09 -2.45 -8.64
C PHE A 203 0.87 -3.18 -9.19
N THR A 204 1.09 -4.38 -9.72
CA THR A 204 0.02 -5.19 -10.35
C THR A 204 -0.20 -6.55 -9.70
N ALA A 205 0.74 -6.99 -8.86
CA ALA A 205 0.75 -8.31 -8.25
C ALA A 205 0.95 -8.29 -6.72
N MET A 206 0.97 -7.10 -6.09
CA MET A 206 1.33 -6.94 -4.69
C MET A 206 0.32 -7.65 -3.78
N THR A 207 0.79 -8.60 -2.99
CA THR A 207 -0.03 -9.32 -2.00
C THR A 207 0.36 -8.98 -0.57
N LYS A 208 1.65 -8.72 -0.33
CA LYS A 208 2.20 -8.44 0.99
C LYS A 208 3.04 -7.18 0.97
N LEU A 209 2.67 -6.23 1.81
CA LEU A 209 3.39 -4.97 1.95
C LEU A 209 3.70 -4.72 3.43
N ASP A 210 4.99 -4.57 3.72
CA ASP A 210 5.48 -4.17 5.04
C ASP A 210 6.15 -2.80 4.95
N LEU A 211 5.56 -1.82 5.63
CA LEU A 211 6.08 -0.47 5.81
C LEU A 211 6.29 -0.17 7.31
N SER A 212 6.46 -1.20 8.13
CA SER A 212 6.56 -1.03 9.57
C SER A 212 7.86 -0.34 9.99
N MET A 213 7.84 0.23 11.19
CA MET A 213 8.97 0.92 11.80
C MET A 213 9.48 2.15 11.00
N ASN A 214 8.61 2.81 10.26
CA ASN A 214 8.94 4.03 9.52
C ASN A 214 8.44 5.30 10.27
N TYR A 215 8.51 6.45 9.61
CA TYR A 215 8.05 7.74 10.10
C TYR A 215 6.85 8.26 9.28
N ILE A 216 6.00 7.35 8.79
CA ILE A 216 4.85 7.71 7.97
C ILE A 216 3.79 8.33 8.90
N THR A 217 3.43 9.57 8.60
CA THR A 217 2.46 10.37 9.38
C THR A 217 1.07 10.33 8.77
N ASP A 218 0.99 10.33 7.44
CA ASP A 218 -0.25 10.30 6.69
C ASP A 218 -0.17 9.27 5.54
N LEU A 219 -1.31 8.61 5.27
CA LEU A 219 -1.51 7.80 4.08
C LEU A 219 -2.08 8.66 2.94
N PRO A 220 -1.88 8.28 1.66
CA PRO A 220 -2.44 9.02 0.53
C PRO A 220 -3.96 9.17 0.64
N ASP A 221 -4.52 10.27 0.14
CA ASP A 221 -5.97 10.45 0.14
C ASP A 221 -6.69 9.32 -0.60
N ASN A 222 -7.99 9.14 -0.32
CA ASN A 222 -8.76 8.00 -0.82
C ASN A 222 -8.98 7.98 -2.36
N THR A 223 -8.58 9.04 -3.06
CA THR A 223 -8.60 9.17 -4.53
C THR A 223 -7.25 8.94 -5.18
N SER A 224 -6.17 8.80 -4.40
CA SER A 224 -4.84 8.52 -4.90
C SER A 224 -4.77 7.20 -5.67
N ASP A 225 -4.05 7.21 -6.79
CA ASP A 225 -3.82 6.02 -7.62
C ASP A 225 -3.00 4.94 -6.89
N VAL A 226 -2.30 5.28 -5.79
CA VAL A 226 -1.61 4.31 -4.93
C VAL A 226 -2.55 3.19 -4.49
N TRP A 227 -3.81 3.51 -4.19
CA TRP A 227 -4.79 2.51 -3.77
C TRP A 227 -5.16 1.52 -4.88
N THR A 228 -4.96 1.88 -6.16
CA THR A 228 -5.12 0.96 -7.29
C THR A 228 -4.04 -0.10 -7.25
N GLY A 229 -2.78 0.30 -7.08
CA GLY A 229 -1.66 -0.65 -7.01
C GLY A 229 -1.66 -1.51 -5.75
N LEU A 230 -2.25 -1.00 -4.66
CA LEU A 230 -2.45 -1.76 -3.42
C LEU A 230 -3.77 -2.57 -3.39
N GLY A 231 -4.56 -2.56 -4.47
CA GLY A 231 -5.87 -3.20 -4.53
C GLY A 231 -5.86 -4.72 -4.37
N THR A 232 -4.71 -5.37 -4.62
CA THR A 232 -4.51 -6.82 -4.46
C THR A 232 -3.90 -7.24 -3.12
N VAL A 233 -3.58 -6.28 -2.25
CA VAL A 233 -2.90 -6.55 -0.98
C VAL A 233 -3.80 -7.33 -0.03
N THR A 234 -3.29 -8.45 0.48
CA THR A 234 -3.95 -9.28 1.50
C THR A 234 -3.34 -9.08 2.88
N ASP A 235 -2.07 -8.68 2.96
CA ASP A 235 -1.35 -8.48 4.21
C ASP A 235 -0.64 -7.13 4.18
N LEU A 236 -1.08 -6.21 5.04
CA LEU A 236 -0.53 -4.86 5.17
C LEU A 236 -0.03 -4.63 6.59
N ASN A 237 1.27 -4.40 6.72
CA ASN A 237 1.90 -4.04 7.98
C ASN A 237 2.34 -2.57 7.95
N LEU A 238 1.71 -1.76 8.81
CA LEU A 238 1.99 -0.35 9.03
C LEU A 238 2.39 -0.08 10.48
N ALA A 239 2.77 -1.12 11.23
CA ALA A 239 3.10 -1.01 12.63
C ALA A 239 4.25 -0.01 12.88
N GLU A 240 4.28 0.60 14.07
CA GLU A 240 5.34 1.50 14.50
C GLU A 240 5.54 2.66 13.50
N ASN A 241 4.46 3.38 13.20
CA ASN A 241 4.47 4.62 12.41
C ASN A 241 3.77 5.74 13.23
N GLU A 242 3.39 6.85 12.60
CA GLU A 242 2.76 8.00 13.26
C GLU A 242 1.33 8.24 12.74
N LEU A 243 0.67 7.18 12.23
CA LEU A 243 -0.63 7.28 11.57
C LEU A 243 -1.75 7.61 12.55
N THR A 244 -2.68 8.44 12.10
CA THR A 244 -3.90 8.79 12.83
C THR A 244 -5.19 8.42 12.10
N ALA A 245 -5.11 8.09 10.80
CA ALA A 245 -6.24 7.78 9.94
C ALA A 245 -5.88 6.73 8.89
N PHE A 246 -6.89 5.97 8.44
CA PHE A 246 -6.77 5.00 7.35
C PHE A 246 -7.83 5.31 6.28
N PRO A 247 -7.48 6.01 5.19
CA PRO A 247 -8.47 6.74 4.38
C PRO A 247 -9.23 5.87 3.37
N LYS A 248 -8.84 4.60 3.19
CA LYS A 248 -9.41 3.74 2.14
C LYS A 248 -9.57 2.29 2.59
N ALA A 249 -10.78 1.75 2.52
CA ALA A 249 -11.00 0.31 2.68
C ALA A 249 -10.38 -0.47 1.51
N LEU A 250 -9.70 -1.58 1.83
CA LEU A 250 -9.07 -2.50 0.88
C LEU A 250 -9.85 -3.82 0.85
N GLU A 251 -10.57 -4.08 -0.23
CA GLU A 251 -11.54 -5.18 -0.33
C GLU A 251 -10.93 -6.59 -0.19
N ASN A 252 -9.63 -6.74 -0.45
CA ASN A 252 -8.93 -8.02 -0.37
C ASN A 252 -8.09 -8.19 0.91
N LEU A 253 -8.06 -7.17 1.78
CA LEU A 253 -7.17 -7.15 2.92
C LEU A 253 -7.66 -8.11 4.01
N GLN A 254 -6.80 -9.07 4.36
CA GLN A 254 -7.08 -10.11 5.36
C GLN A 254 -6.37 -9.81 6.69
N THR A 255 -5.17 -9.25 6.61
CA THR A 255 -4.34 -8.93 7.77
C THR A 255 -3.97 -7.45 7.73
N LEU A 256 -4.35 -6.71 8.76
CA LEU A 256 -3.96 -5.32 8.95
C LEU A 256 -3.27 -5.15 10.29
N ASN A 257 -2.03 -4.66 10.26
CA ASN A 257 -1.29 -4.31 11.47
C ASN A 257 -1.05 -2.80 11.53
N LEU A 258 -1.67 -2.16 12.53
CA LEU A 258 -1.55 -0.74 12.86
C LEU A 258 -0.93 -0.54 14.26
N THR A 259 -0.34 -1.57 14.86
CA THR A 259 0.29 -1.51 16.19
C THR A 259 1.24 -0.32 16.32
N GLY A 260 1.31 0.34 17.46
CA GLY A 260 2.28 1.43 17.69
C GLY A 260 2.05 2.68 16.84
N ASN A 261 0.80 2.97 16.46
CA ASN A 261 0.42 4.20 15.77
C ASN A 261 -0.41 5.12 16.68
N ALA A 262 -0.71 6.33 16.23
CA ALA A 262 -1.40 7.35 17.01
C ALA A 262 -2.95 7.31 16.89
N TYR A 263 -3.54 6.15 16.59
CA TYR A 263 -5.00 6.00 16.48
C TYR A 263 -5.69 6.20 17.82
N THR A 264 -6.69 7.08 17.86
CA THR A 264 -7.58 7.29 19.03
C THR A 264 -8.89 6.54 18.91
N SER A 265 -9.23 6.06 17.72
CA SER A 265 -10.40 5.23 17.41
C SER A 265 -10.06 4.25 16.29
N ILE A 266 -10.90 3.24 16.11
CA ILE A 266 -10.83 2.36 14.94
C ILE A 266 -11.44 3.11 13.74
N PRO A 267 -10.75 3.23 12.59
CA PRO A 267 -11.30 3.89 11.39
C PRO A 267 -12.53 3.19 10.81
N ASP A 268 -13.44 3.95 10.20
CA ASP A 268 -14.66 3.42 9.56
C ASP A 268 -14.35 2.44 8.42
N GLU A 269 -13.22 2.63 7.75
CA GLU A 269 -12.69 1.78 6.70
C GLU A 269 -12.36 0.38 7.22
N VAL A 270 -11.89 0.26 8.46
CA VAL A 270 -11.62 -1.04 9.10
C VAL A 270 -12.91 -1.80 9.35
N TYR A 271 -13.96 -1.11 9.81
CA TYR A 271 -15.29 -1.71 9.95
C TYR A 271 -15.87 -2.12 8.59
N THR A 272 -15.67 -1.31 7.55
CA THR A 272 -16.10 -1.63 6.18
C THR A 272 -15.41 -2.92 5.67
N MET A 273 -14.10 -3.06 5.91
CA MET A 273 -13.37 -4.28 5.55
C MET A 273 -13.83 -5.49 6.37
N ALA A 274 -14.11 -5.32 7.67
CA ALA A 274 -14.66 -6.38 8.50
C ALA A 274 -16.07 -6.80 8.08
N GLU A 275 -16.92 -5.86 7.69
CA GLU A 275 -18.29 -6.12 7.20
C GLU A 275 -18.30 -6.92 5.89
N SER A 276 -17.35 -6.65 5.00
CA SER A 276 -17.17 -7.44 3.76
C SER A 276 -16.74 -8.90 4.01
N GLY A 277 -16.25 -9.21 5.21
CA GLY A 277 -15.71 -10.52 5.57
C GLY A 277 -14.29 -10.79 5.06
N ALA A 278 -13.65 -9.82 4.41
CA ALA A 278 -12.27 -9.94 3.95
C ALA A 278 -11.27 -9.91 5.11
N LEU A 279 -11.43 -8.95 6.03
CA LEU A 279 -10.52 -8.75 7.16
C LEU A 279 -10.72 -9.84 8.22
N LYS A 280 -9.63 -10.49 8.60
CA LYS A 280 -9.60 -11.59 9.58
C LYS A 280 -8.76 -11.26 10.79
N TYR A 281 -7.67 -10.53 10.60
CA TYR A 281 -6.69 -10.22 11.62
C TYR A 281 -6.48 -8.70 11.68
N LEU A 282 -6.70 -8.13 12.86
CA LEU A 282 -6.50 -6.72 13.13
C LEU A 282 -5.63 -6.55 14.38
N TYR A 283 -4.49 -5.87 14.22
CA TYR A 283 -3.57 -5.55 15.31
C TYR A 283 -3.49 -4.03 15.47
N MET A 284 -3.79 -3.55 16.67
CA MET A 284 -3.82 -2.14 17.07
C MET A 284 -3.30 -1.97 18.51
N ALA A 285 -2.45 -2.87 18.97
CA ALA A 285 -1.77 -2.74 20.25
C ALA A 285 -0.92 -1.46 20.29
N SER A 286 -0.65 -0.93 21.48
CA SER A 286 0.14 0.28 21.68
C SER A 286 -0.32 1.49 20.86
N CYS A 287 -1.63 1.58 20.60
CA CYS A 287 -2.28 2.78 20.06
C CYS A 287 -2.81 3.68 21.18
N ASN A 288 -3.35 4.85 20.84
CA ASN A 288 -3.91 5.81 21.79
C ASN A 288 -5.43 5.61 22.02
N LEU A 289 -5.89 4.35 22.03
CA LEU A 289 -7.31 4.01 22.17
C LEU A 289 -7.77 4.23 23.61
N THR A 290 -8.66 5.21 23.81
CA THR A 290 -9.22 5.54 25.12
C THR A 290 -10.74 5.60 25.05
N ASN A 291 -11.42 4.99 26.03
CA ASN A 291 -12.88 4.95 26.12
C ASN A 291 -13.55 4.62 24.76
N LEU A 292 -13.04 3.60 24.06
CA LEU A 292 -13.42 3.29 22.68
C LEU A 292 -14.92 2.95 22.60
N GLN A 293 -15.71 3.87 22.07
CA GLN A 293 -17.15 3.66 21.88
C GLN A 293 -17.42 2.98 20.54
N VAL A 294 -18.20 1.90 20.57
CA VAL A 294 -18.62 1.16 19.38
C VAL A 294 -20.12 0.88 19.42
N SER A 295 -20.73 0.81 18.24
CA SER A 295 -22.10 0.33 18.07
C SER A 295 -22.20 -1.20 18.24
N ASP A 296 -23.40 -1.73 18.46
CA ASP A 296 -23.62 -3.19 18.56
C ASP A 296 -23.20 -3.92 17.27
N SER A 297 -23.38 -3.28 16.10
CA SER A 297 -22.91 -3.82 14.81
C SER A 297 -21.39 -3.85 14.75
N GLN A 298 -20.71 -2.76 15.13
CA GLN A 298 -19.25 -2.71 15.15
C GLN A 298 -18.66 -3.71 16.16
N LEU A 299 -19.27 -3.85 17.34
CA LEU A 299 -18.89 -4.89 18.31
C LEU A 299 -18.97 -6.28 17.69
N SER A 300 -20.07 -6.59 17.01
CA SER A 300 -20.27 -7.88 16.35
C SER A 300 -19.22 -8.12 15.25
N LEU A 301 -18.85 -7.10 14.49
CA LEU A 301 -17.78 -7.18 13.48
C LEU A 301 -16.43 -7.50 14.12
N LEU A 302 -16.05 -6.79 15.19
CA LEU A 302 -14.79 -7.03 15.90
C LEU A 302 -14.76 -8.43 16.54
N GLN A 303 -15.89 -8.92 17.05
CA GLN A 303 -16.01 -10.26 17.62
C GLN A 303 -15.89 -11.38 16.57
N ASN A 304 -16.21 -11.09 15.31
CA ASN A 304 -16.09 -12.05 14.20
C ASN A 304 -14.67 -12.13 13.62
N LEU A 305 -13.78 -11.21 13.97
CA LEU A 305 -12.38 -11.30 13.59
C LEU A 305 -11.75 -12.56 14.21
N ALA A 306 -10.88 -13.21 13.43
CA ALA A 306 -10.12 -14.36 13.90
C ALA A 306 -9.10 -13.95 14.98
N ALA A 307 -8.52 -12.76 14.86
CA ALA A 307 -7.80 -12.10 15.95
C ALA A 307 -8.03 -10.59 15.92
N PHE A 308 -8.27 -10.03 17.10
CA PHE A 308 -8.27 -8.59 17.34
C PHE A 308 -7.42 -8.32 18.58
N ASP A 309 -6.33 -7.60 18.39
CA ASP A 309 -5.38 -7.23 19.44
C ASP A 309 -5.34 -5.71 19.56
N ALA A 310 -5.64 -5.17 20.74
CA ALA A 310 -5.69 -3.74 20.98
C ALA A 310 -5.56 -3.43 22.47
N ASP A 311 -4.80 -2.38 22.80
CA ASP A 311 -4.70 -1.86 24.16
C ASP A 311 -5.70 -0.71 24.31
N VAL A 312 -6.84 -0.96 24.95
CA VAL A 312 -7.87 0.07 25.19
C VAL A 312 -7.85 0.47 26.66
N THR A 313 -7.63 1.76 26.93
CA THR A 313 -7.73 2.29 28.29
C THR A 313 -9.16 2.77 28.55
N ILE A 314 -9.88 2.08 29.43
CA ILE A 314 -11.22 2.46 29.89
C ILE A 314 -11.10 3.15 31.26
N THR A 315 -11.46 4.43 31.32
CA THR A 315 -11.52 5.21 32.57
C THR A 315 -12.95 5.55 32.95
N ASP A 316 -13.75 5.92 31.95
CA ASP A 316 -15.19 6.16 32.05
C ASP A 316 -15.77 6.09 30.63
N CYS A 317 -16.71 5.17 30.40
CA CYS A 317 -17.39 5.07 29.11
C CYS A 317 -18.33 6.26 28.82
N GLY A 318 -18.62 7.07 29.84
CA GLY A 318 -19.56 8.17 29.77
C GLY A 318 -21.00 7.71 30.02
N THR A 319 -21.88 8.70 30.22
CA THR A 319 -23.29 8.44 30.53
C THR A 319 -24.00 7.71 29.39
N GLY A 320 -24.67 6.60 29.71
CA GLY A 320 -25.41 5.81 28.72
C GLY A 320 -24.56 4.79 27.98
N TYR A 321 -23.31 4.58 28.39
CA TYR A 321 -22.45 3.51 27.89
C TYR A 321 -21.96 2.62 29.04
N THR A 322 -21.77 1.35 28.75
CA THR A 322 -21.21 0.35 29.65
C THR A 322 -20.00 -0.30 29.00
N ALA A 323 -18.97 -0.54 29.81
CA ALA A 323 -17.80 -1.28 29.37
C ALA A 323 -18.18 -2.76 29.15
N THR A 324 -17.71 -3.34 28.07
CA THR A 324 -18.01 -4.71 27.64
C THR A 324 -16.78 -5.33 27.03
N THR A 325 -16.37 -6.47 27.57
CA THR A 325 -15.27 -7.27 27.03
C THR A 325 -15.74 -8.01 25.77
N LEU A 326 -14.92 -8.00 24.74
CA LEU A 326 -15.17 -8.80 23.54
C LEU A 326 -15.07 -10.30 23.87
N SER A 327 -15.81 -11.13 23.15
CA SER A 327 -15.81 -12.58 23.39
C SER A 327 -14.60 -13.31 22.79
N ASN A 328 -13.96 -12.73 21.77
CA ASN A 328 -12.85 -13.31 21.02
C ASN A 328 -11.48 -12.76 21.44
N SER A 329 -11.43 -11.79 22.34
CA SER A 329 -10.20 -11.13 22.81
C SER A 329 -10.38 -10.63 24.24
N ASN A 330 -9.30 -10.23 24.91
CA ASN A 330 -9.39 -9.63 26.25
C ASN A 330 -9.62 -8.10 26.21
N VAL A 331 -10.01 -7.57 25.05
CA VAL A 331 -10.20 -6.13 24.84
C VAL A 331 -11.56 -5.70 25.38
N GLU A 332 -11.60 -4.58 26.10
CA GLU A 332 -12.82 -3.96 26.60
C GLU A 332 -13.17 -2.71 25.80
N VAL A 333 -14.45 -2.56 25.44
CA VAL A 333 -14.98 -1.42 24.68
C VAL A 333 -16.25 -0.88 25.33
N CYS A 334 -16.60 0.35 25.01
CA CYS A 334 -17.81 1.02 25.50
C CYS A 334 -18.95 0.83 24.51
N ILE A 335 -20.06 0.23 24.96
CA ILE A 335 -21.29 0.09 24.17
C ILE A 335 -22.46 0.78 24.84
N VAL A 336 -23.50 1.11 24.07
CA VAL A 336 -24.69 1.77 24.62
C VAL A 336 -25.32 0.87 25.69
N SER A 337 -25.56 1.43 26.87
CA SER A 337 -26.26 0.74 27.95
C SER A 337 -27.69 0.45 27.53
N THR A 338 -27.98 -0.80 27.17
CA THR A 338 -29.35 -1.26 27.07
C THR A 338 -29.89 -1.37 28.49
N SER A 339 -30.54 -0.32 28.98
CA SER A 339 -31.28 -0.39 30.24
C SER A 339 -32.50 -1.29 30.05
N THR A 340 -32.32 -2.61 30.04
CA THR A 340 -33.36 -3.52 30.51
C THR A 340 -33.43 -3.37 32.02
N SER A 341 -34.19 -2.37 32.47
CA SER A 341 -34.76 -2.38 33.81
C SER A 341 -35.82 -3.49 33.86
N ALA A 342 -35.38 -4.74 33.96
CA ALA A 342 -36.18 -5.82 34.53
C ALA A 342 -36.14 -5.67 36.07
N GLY A 343 -36.70 -4.57 36.55
CA GLY A 343 -37.08 -4.38 37.94
C GLY A 343 -38.58 -4.58 38.00
N ASN A 344 -39.01 -5.66 38.67
CA ASN A 344 -40.39 -5.82 39.07
C ASN A 344 -40.78 -4.61 39.92
N ASP A 345 -41.63 -3.74 39.41
CA ASP A 345 -42.57 -2.94 40.21
C ASP A 345 -43.76 -2.57 39.31
N ASP A 346 -44.92 -3.11 39.69
CA ASP A 346 -46.23 -2.77 39.17
C ASP A 346 -46.51 -1.27 39.36
N GLU A 347 -46.60 -0.50 38.29
CA GLU A 347 -47.67 0.50 38.12
C GLU A 347 -47.78 0.94 36.66
N GLY A 348 -48.90 0.57 36.04
CA GLY A 348 -49.14 0.72 34.61
C GLY A 348 -49.30 2.17 34.15
N SER A 349 -48.64 2.50 33.04
CA SER A 349 -48.97 3.65 32.20
C SER A 349 -49.24 3.16 30.77
N ASN A 350 -50.53 3.00 30.47
CA ASN A 350 -51.11 2.55 29.21
C ASN A 350 -51.00 3.61 28.07
N HIS A 351 -49.81 4.17 27.81
CA HIS A 351 -49.66 5.14 26.71
C HIS A 351 -48.97 4.59 25.46
N THR A 352 -48.04 3.64 25.59
CA THR A 352 -47.27 3.14 24.44
C THR A 352 -48.03 2.07 23.64
N LEU A 353 -48.77 1.19 24.32
CA LEU A 353 -49.60 0.15 23.68
C LEU A 353 -50.81 0.74 22.92
N ALA A 354 -51.36 1.87 23.39
CA ALA A 354 -52.45 2.57 22.73
C ALA A 354 -52.03 3.23 21.41
N ILE A 355 -50.79 3.74 21.34
CA ILE A 355 -50.24 4.36 20.12
C ILE A 355 -49.96 3.29 19.06
N VAL A 356 -49.39 2.15 19.45
CA VAL A 356 -49.10 1.03 18.51
C VAL A 356 -50.39 0.39 17.98
N LEU A 357 -51.40 0.19 18.84
CA LEU A 357 -52.72 -0.30 18.40
C LEU A 357 -53.46 0.72 17.52
N GLY A 358 -53.31 2.02 17.79
CA GLY A 358 -53.90 3.09 16.98
C GLY A 358 -53.30 3.18 15.57
N VAL A 359 -51.98 3.05 15.44
CA VAL A 359 -51.29 3.05 14.15
C VAL A 359 -51.64 1.79 13.34
N CYS A 360 -51.68 0.61 13.96
CA CYS A 360 -52.08 -0.63 13.29
C CYS A 360 -53.55 -0.60 12.82
N CYS A 361 -54.47 -0.03 13.62
CA CYS A 361 -55.86 0.15 13.21
C CYS A 361 -56.01 1.17 12.07
N GLY A 362 -55.23 2.26 12.10
CA GLY A 362 -55.20 3.26 11.04
C GLY A 362 -54.76 2.67 9.69
N VAL A 363 -53.69 1.87 9.69
CA VAL A 363 -53.18 1.20 8.48
C VAL A 363 -54.19 0.16 7.94
N LEU A 364 -54.86 -0.58 8.81
CA LEU A 364 -55.89 -1.55 8.42
C LEU A 364 -57.11 -0.87 7.78
N VAL A 365 -57.58 0.25 8.33
CA VAL A 365 -58.71 1.00 7.75
C VAL A 365 -58.33 1.56 6.38
N LEU A 366 -57.11 2.09 6.23
CA LEU A 366 -56.61 2.62 4.97
C LEU A 366 -56.48 1.52 3.89
N ALA A 367 -56.00 0.33 4.27
CA ALA A 367 -55.93 -0.83 3.39
C ALA A 367 -57.32 -1.31 2.94
N ILE A 368 -58.32 -1.33 3.84
CA ILE A 368 -59.70 -1.70 3.51
C ILE A 368 -60.33 -0.68 2.55
N VAL A 369 -60.11 0.62 2.78
CA VAL A 369 -60.61 1.67 1.88
C VAL A 369 -59.98 1.56 0.50
N LEU A 370 -58.66 1.34 0.42
CA LEU A 370 -57.96 1.13 -0.86
C LEU A 370 -58.46 -0.14 -1.57
N PHE A 371 -58.72 -1.22 -0.84
CA PHE A 371 -59.28 -2.45 -1.39
C PHE A 371 -60.70 -2.26 -1.94
N LEU A 372 -61.55 -1.50 -1.26
CA LEU A 372 -62.90 -1.18 -1.73
C LEU A 372 -62.86 -0.28 -2.97
N LEU A 373 -61.94 0.69 -3.04
CA LEU A 373 -61.73 1.52 -4.22
C LEU A 373 -61.19 0.70 -5.40
N TRP A 374 -60.25 -0.21 -5.16
CA TRP A 374 -59.75 -1.14 -6.17
C TRP A 374 -60.85 -2.07 -6.70
N ARG A 375 -61.67 -2.65 -5.80
CA ARG A 375 -62.82 -3.49 -6.17
C ARG A 375 -63.87 -2.72 -6.96
N ARG A 376 -64.07 -1.43 -6.69
CA ARG A 376 -64.99 -0.56 -7.45
C ARG A 376 -64.44 -0.21 -8.83
N LYS A 377 -63.12 -0.19 -9.01
CA LYS A 377 -62.44 0.07 -10.29
C LYS A 377 -62.34 -1.18 -11.17
N HIS A 378 -62.26 -2.38 -10.58
CA HIS A 378 -62.07 -3.65 -11.31
C HIS A 378 -63.26 -4.62 -11.22
N GLY A 379 -64.36 -4.24 -10.56
CA GLY A 379 -65.61 -5.00 -10.50
C GLY A 379 -66.47 -4.86 -11.75
N GLY A 380 -65.93 -5.24 -12.91
CA GLY A 380 -66.68 -5.33 -14.16
C GLY A 380 -66.20 -6.54 -14.95
N GLN A 381 -67.11 -7.51 -15.15
CA GLN A 381 -67.00 -8.74 -15.93
C GLN A 381 -66.40 -9.97 -15.22
N PHE A 382 -67.28 -10.75 -14.59
CA PHE A 382 -67.13 -12.20 -14.51
C PHE A 382 -67.57 -12.79 -15.86
N SER A 383 -66.64 -13.42 -16.60
CA SER A 383 -66.96 -14.35 -17.68
C SER A 383 -66.24 -15.67 -17.41
N THR A 384 -67.02 -16.73 -17.29
CA THR A 384 -66.56 -18.10 -17.03
C THR A 384 -65.75 -18.66 -18.20
N LYS A 385 -64.54 -19.16 -17.93
CA LYS A 385 -63.86 -20.13 -18.81
C LYS A 385 -62.99 -21.08 -17.97
N GLY A 386 -63.47 -22.30 -17.79
CA GLY A 386 -62.63 -23.50 -17.85
C GLY A 386 -63.19 -24.31 -19.03
N GLY A 387 -62.45 -24.81 -20.00
CA GLY A 387 -61.03 -25.10 -20.08
C GLY A 387 -60.98 -26.41 -20.87
N SER A 388 -60.56 -26.37 -22.14
CA SER A 388 -60.19 -27.58 -22.86
C SER A 388 -59.03 -27.29 -23.79
N THR A 389 -57.86 -27.79 -23.41
CA THR A 389 -56.75 -28.07 -24.31
C THR A 389 -56.92 -29.49 -24.81
N ILE A 390 -57.18 -29.69 -26.10
CA ILE A 390 -56.74 -30.89 -26.83
C ILE A 390 -56.26 -30.49 -28.22
N PHE A 391 -55.11 -31.06 -28.56
CA PHE A 391 -54.32 -30.97 -29.77
C PHE A 391 -55.10 -31.22 -31.06
N GLY A 392 -54.76 -30.38 -32.06
CA GLY A 392 -54.21 -30.78 -33.36
C GLY A 392 -55.01 -31.74 -34.22
N THR A 393 -55.38 -31.28 -35.41
CA THR A 393 -55.04 -31.97 -36.67
C THR A 393 -55.43 -31.09 -37.86
N ASP A 394 -54.44 -30.91 -38.73
CA ASP A 394 -54.52 -31.13 -40.16
C ASP A 394 -55.19 -30.14 -41.14
N ILE A 395 -54.40 -29.99 -42.22
CA ILE A 395 -54.75 -29.82 -43.62
C ILE A 395 -55.16 -28.40 -44.05
N GLY A 396 -54.48 -27.96 -45.10
CA GLY A 396 -55.15 -27.18 -46.14
C GLY A 396 -54.40 -25.95 -46.62
N SER A 397 -53.34 -26.20 -47.39
CA SER A 397 -53.21 -25.68 -48.75
C SER A 397 -53.46 -24.19 -49.06
N SER A 398 -52.49 -23.65 -49.79
CA SER A 398 -52.69 -22.92 -51.05
C SER A 398 -52.67 -21.39 -51.03
N LEU A 399 -51.50 -20.89 -51.47
CA LEU A 399 -51.31 -20.04 -52.65
C LEU A 399 -51.85 -18.59 -52.68
N THR A 400 -50.95 -17.75 -53.23
CA THR A 400 -51.16 -16.48 -53.97
C THR A 400 -51.68 -15.30 -53.14
N GLY A 401 -51.01 -14.14 -53.08
CA GLY A 401 -50.26 -13.43 -54.12
C GLY A 401 -51.13 -12.26 -54.60
N GLY A 402 -50.60 -11.03 -54.58
CA GLY A 402 -51.05 -9.97 -55.50
C GLY A 402 -51.83 -8.77 -54.94
N ASP A 403 -51.08 -7.70 -54.67
CA ASP A 403 -51.20 -6.37 -55.29
C ASP A 403 -52.49 -5.49 -55.22
N THR A 404 -52.23 -4.29 -54.70
CA THR A 404 -52.55 -2.94 -55.26
C THR A 404 -53.91 -2.26 -55.03
N THR A 405 -53.82 -1.15 -54.26
CA THR A 405 -54.28 0.24 -54.52
C THR A 405 -55.79 0.58 -54.63
N PHE A 406 -56.30 1.53 -53.82
CA PHE A 406 -56.38 3.00 -54.05
C PHE A 406 -57.35 3.66 -53.04
N GLY A 407 -57.05 4.89 -52.58
CA GLY A 407 -58.04 5.70 -51.85
C GLY A 407 -57.54 6.91 -51.05
N SER A 408 -57.06 7.95 -51.75
CA SER A 408 -57.08 9.40 -51.42
C SER A 408 -56.24 10.00 -50.26
N SER A 409 -55.49 11.03 -50.66
CA SER A 409 -54.70 12.01 -49.89
C SER A 409 -55.50 13.31 -49.69
N ILE A 410 -55.19 14.07 -48.62
CA ILE A 410 -55.21 15.54 -48.64
C ILE A 410 -54.21 16.08 -47.59
N TRP A 411 -53.17 16.76 -48.06
CA TRP A 411 -52.38 17.75 -47.31
C TRP A 411 -52.75 19.13 -47.88
N ASP A 412 -52.22 20.19 -47.25
CA ASP A 412 -52.30 21.64 -47.59
C ASP A 412 -53.36 22.38 -46.74
N ASP A 413 -53.06 23.45 -45.99
CA ASP A 413 -52.17 24.59 -46.28
C ASP A 413 -51.86 25.44 -44.98
N PRO A 414 -51.04 26.53 -45.03
CA PRO A 414 -49.95 26.82 -44.07
C PRO A 414 -49.69 28.34 -43.88
N ASP A 415 -50.20 29.08 -42.89
CA ASP A 415 -49.93 30.53 -42.89
C ASP A 415 -49.79 31.15 -41.48
N LEU A 416 -48.54 31.45 -41.09
CA LEU A 416 -48.01 32.81 -40.89
C LEU A 416 -46.87 32.87 -39.83
N LEU A 417 -45.64 33.02 -40.34
CA LEU A 417 -44.60 34.06 -40.04
C LEU A 417 -44.45 34.60 -38.59
N ALA A 418 -43.30 35.04 -38.08
CA ALA A 418 -41.87 35.06 -38.39
C ALA A 418 -41.21 35.96 -37.31
N ALA A 419 -39.95 35.70 -36.96
CA ALA A 419 -38.89 36.56 -36.37
C ALA A 419 -38.09 35.68 -35.38
N ARG A 420 -36.89 35.14 -35.68
CA ARG A 420 -35.64 35.73 -36.20
C ARG A 420 -35.17 36.96 -35.42
N ILE A 421 -34.17 36.78 -34.56
CA ILE A 421 -32.83 37.36 -34.68
C ILE A 421 -31.87 36.53 -33.81
N GLU A 422 -30.80 36.05 -34.45
CA GLU A 422 -29.60 35.44 -33.88
C GLU A 422 -28.63 36.52 -33.39
N HIS A 423 -27.82 36.21 -32.37
CA HIS A 423 -26.34 36.35 -32.35
C HIS A 423 -25.86 35.87 -30.97
N ARG A 424 -25.14 34.75 -30.80
CA ARG A 424 -23.79 34.38 -31.29
C ARG A 424 -22.73 35.36 -30.78
N ASP A 425 -21.95 34.99 -29.76
CA ASP A 425 -20.61 34.42 -29.90
C ASP A 425 -19.92 34.13 -28.53
N ARG A 426 -19.12 33.06 -28.57
CA ARG A 426 -18.19 32.47 -27.57
C ARG A 426 -16.90 33.32 -27.38
N PRO A 427 -15.79 32.86 -26.75
CA PRO A 427 -15.51 32.02 -25.57
C PRO A 427 -14.36 32.63 -24.67
N SER A 428 -13.81 31.80 -23.78
CA SER A 428 -12.37 31.67 -23.43
C SER A 428 -11.84 32.29 -22.11
N ALA A 429 -11.61 31.38 -21.15
CA ALA A 429 -10.28 30.92 -20.72
C ALA A 429 -9.57 31.60 -19.50
N ILE A 430 -8.93 30.70 -18.73
CA ILE A 430 -7.65 30.85 -18.00
C ILE A 430 -7.69 31.43 -16.57
N HIS A 431 -7.64 30.49 -15.61
CA HIS A 431 -6.48 30.19 -14.74
C HIS A 431 -6.15 31.08 -13.52
N ILE A 432 -5.66 30.38 -12.49
CA ILE A 432 -4.85 30.81 -11.32
C ILE A 432 -5.62 31.12 -10.01
N SER A 433 -5.84 30.03 -9.27
CA SER A 433 -5.33 29.72 -7.92
C SER A 433 -5.14 30.81 -6.84
N TYR A 434 -5.61 30.44 -5.63
CA TYR A 434 -4.95 30.52 -4.31
C TYR A 434 -4.42 31.87 -3.77
N GLU A 435 -4.54 32.01 -2.44
CA GLU A 435 -3.97 33.06 -1.58
C GLU A 435 -4.68 34.42 -1.49
N LEU A 436 -5.79 34.47 -0.73
CA LEU A 436 -6.19 35.67 0.03
C LEU A 436 -7.12 35.32 1.20
N ARG A 437 -6.74 34.30 2.00
CA ARG A 437 -7.45 33.97 3.25
C ARG A 437 -6.51 33.71 4.42
N LYS A 438 -5.42 34.48 4.51
CA LYS A 438 -4.47 34.45 5.64
C LYS A 438 -4.02 35.83 6.17
N ILE A 439 -4.77 36.91 5.94
CA ILE A 439 -4.57 38.18 6.68
C ILE A 439 -5.93 38.85 6.83
N MET A 440 -6.60 38.68 7.97
CA MET A 440 -7.58 39.59 8.60
C MET A 440 -8.30 38.84 9.73
N LYS A 441 -7.54 38.42 10.74
CA LYS A 441 -8.11 38.09 12.05
C LYS A 441 -7.12 38.42 13.16
N ASP A 442 -6.74 39.69 13.17
CA ASP A 442 -6.38 40.47 14.36
C ASP A 442 -6.96 41.87 14.11
N GLU A 443 -7.53 42.48 15.16
CA GLU A 443 -8.33 43.73 15.22
C GLU A 443 -9.86 43.57 15.12
N LEU A 444 -10.47 43.05 16.19
CA LEU A 444 -11.44 43.78 17.05
C LEU A 444 -11.85 42.97 18.28
#